data_AF-A0A1Q8V8C5-F1
#
_entry.id   AF-A0A1Q8V8C5-F1
#
_cell.length_a   1.000
_cell.length_b   1.000
_cell.length_c   1.000
_cell.angle_alpha   90.00
_cell.angle_beta   90.00
_cell.angle_gamma   90.00
#
_symmetry.space_group_name_H-M   'P 1'
#
loop_
_entity.id
_entity.type
_entity.pdbx_description
1 polymer ?
#
loop_
_entity_poly.entity_id
_entity_poly.type
_entity_poly.pdbx_seq_one_letter_code
_entity_poly.pdbx_strand_id
1 'polypeptide(L)'
;MKPARATQLLMTAGLAVATATACFPVQPQGAGPGAATPSTSLSAEQASPGGPASVAASATPAGDASASAAPSSSMGQPTTAAPSGEPSASPSGTTASPSDAATASPSQPSGGSGRGRSDAEINGWNVDYFEGFDVSFEDTKWGHYGWGDPDVGHGAMGVMSQKNSFVENGHLVIRTQYQDGQWSAGGASSADAFAASRGRWEVRAKFPRGKGIGYAFLLWPQDERWPPEIDFAEGRVNGPQVSGTYHWGDSTEEGHKQGQRVFDNPDMGGWHTYGVIVEDEYIAFTFDGQEWGRITRDDVGEGITDKRMWFGVQTGAMDPNGKANQYETVDGGVPGPLTPPVSDIQIDYVAHYTRG
;
A
#
# COMPACT_ATOMS: atom_id res chain seq x y z
N MET A 1 40.28 -4.66 16.03
CA MET A 1 38.88 -5.11 15.92
C MET A 1 38.33 -4.55 14.62
N LYS A 2 37.92 -5.40 13.67
CA LYS A 2 37.27 -4.97 12.42
C LYS A 2 35.78 -4.73 12.70
N PRO A 3 35.13 -3.70 12.16
CA PRO A 3 33.70 -3.53 12.34
C PRO A 3 32.95 -4.66 11.63
N ALA A 4 31.95 -5.20 12.33
CA ALA A 4 31.07 -6.23 11.79
C ALA A 4 30.32 -5.68 10.58
N ARG A 5 30.37 -6.42 9.47
CA ARG A 5 29.50 -6.18 8.31
C ARG A 5 28.05 -6.33 8.77
N ALA A 6 27.24 -5.31 8.57
CA ALA A 6 25.80 -5.44 8.56
C ALA A 6 25.44 -6.46 7.47
N THR A 7 24.89 -7.60 7.88
CA THR A 7 24.29 -8.56 6.96
C THR A 7 23.00 -7.92 6.45
N GLN A 8 23.10 -7.22 5.32
CA GLN A 8 21.95 -6.72 4.58
C GLN A 8 21.21 -7.95 4.06
N LEU A 9 20.06 -8.28 4.68
CA LEU A 9 19.14 -9.25 4.13
C LEU A 9 18.75 -8.73 2.73
N LEU A 10 19.05 -9.50 1.69
CA LEU A 10 18.32 -9.35 0.44
C LEU A 10 16.87 -9.72 0.76
N MET A 11 16.07 -8.73 1.14
CA MET A 11 14.63 -8.78 0.96
C MET A 11 14.38 -8.72 -0.55
N THR A 12 14.67 -9.81 -1.25
CA THR A 12 13.76 -10.23 -2.32
C THR A 12 12.47 -10.52 -1.59
N ALA A 13 11.65 -9.50 -1.36
CA ALA A 13 10.23 -9.72 -1.26
C ALA A 13 9.93 -10.59 -2.46
N GLY A 14 9.61 -11.86 -2.20
CA GLY A 14 9.14 -12.74 -3.24
C GLY A 14 8.10 -11.92 -3.96
N LEU A 15 8.32 -11.69 -5.25
CA LEU A 15 7.28 -11.24 -6.14
C LEU A 15 6.27 -12.39 -6.06
N ALA A 16 5.42 -12.37 -5.03
CA ALA A 16 4.27 -13.22 -4.96
C ALA A 16 3.57 -12.84 -6.25
N VAL A 17 3.49 -13.81 -7.15
CA VAL A 17 2.52 -13.77 -8.23
C VAL A 17 1.19 -13.79 -7.50
N ALA A 18 0.77 -12.62 -7.03
CA ALA A 18 -0.59 -12.37 -6.68
C ALA A 18 -1.33 -12.57 -8.00
N THR A 19 -1.99 -13.72 -8.06
CA THR A 19 -3.22 -13.85 -8.85
C THR A 19 -3.99 -12.56 -8.62
N ALA A 20 -4.35 -11.91 -9.72
CA ALA A 20 -4.91 -10.56 -9.65
C ALA A 20 -6.11 -10.58 -8.71
N THR A 21 -6.01 -9.97 -7.52
CA THR A 21 -7.19 -9.64 -6.72
C THR A 21 -7.82 -8.41 -7.35
N ALA A 22 -8.44 -8.70 -8.48
CA ALA A 22 -9.37 -7.86 -9.17
C ALA A 22 -10.72 -8.12 -8.48
N CYS A 23 -11.32 -7.09 -7.88
CA CYS A 23 -12.58 -7.15 -7.14
C CYS A 23 -13.64 -8.01 -7.87
N PHE A 24 -13.82 -9.28 -7.52
CA PHE A 24 -14.93 -10.04 -8.08
C PHE A 24 -16.21 -9.61 -7.36
N PRO A 25 -17.25 -9.10 -8.06
CA PRO A 25 -18.55 -8.99 -7.44
C PRO A 25 -19.06 -10.38 -7.07
N VAL A 26 -19.43 -10.57 -5.80
CA VAL A 26 -20.09 -11.78 -5.33
C VAL A 26 -21.46 -11.87 -6.00
N GLN A 27 -21.68 -12.94 -6.78
CA GLN A 27 -23.01 -13.34 -7.24
C GLN A 27 -23.72 -14.03 -6.06
N PRO A 28 -24.93 -13.60 -5.65
CA PRO A 28 -25.62 -14.24 -4.53
C PRO A 28 -26.01 -15.68 -4.91
N GLN A 29 -25.49 -16.67 -4.18
CA GLN A 29 -26.04 -18.02 -4.18
C GLN A 29 -27.37 -18.00 -3.43
N GLY A 30 -28.46 -17.98 -4.20
CA GLY A 30 -29.81 -18.04 -3.67
C GLY A 30 -30.12 -19.42 -3.08
N ALA A 31 -30.41 -19.45 -1.78
CA ALA A 31 -31.20 -20.49 -1.16
C ALA A 31 -32.67 -20.38 -1.63
N GLY A 32 -33.26 -21.47 -2.12
CA GLY A 32 -34.73 -21.61 -2.13
C GLY A 32 -35.26 -21.89 -0.70
N PRO A 33 -36.59 -21.95 -0.44
CA PRO A 33 -37.68 -22.13 -1.41
C PRO A 33 -38.94 -21.23 -1.20
N GLY A 34 -39.83 -21.19 -2.19
CA GLY A 34 -41.29 -21.12 -1.95
C GLY A 34 -42.10 -19.94 -2.50
N ALA A 35 -43.13 -20.30 -3.31
CA ALA A 35 -44.39 -19.62 -3.63
C ALA A 35 -44.48 -18.61 -4.82
N ALA A 36 -45.12 -19.10 -5.91
CA ALA A 36 -46.20 -18.53 -6.76
C ALA A 36 -46.24 -17.00 -7.03
N THR A 37 -46.48 -16.44 -8.23
CA THR A 37 -47.25 -16.80 -9.46
C THR A 37 -46.93 -15.77 -10.58
N PRO A 38 -47.36 -15.95 -11.85
CA PRO A 38 -46.67 -15.46 -13.05
C PRO A 38 -47.28 -14.20 -13.69
N SER A 39 -46.53 -13.56 -14.61
CA SER A 39 -47.08 -12.86 -15.79
C SER A 39 -46.02 -12.63 -16.87
N THR A 40 -46.29 -13.21 -18.04
CA THR A 40 -45.99 -12.82 -19.45
C THR A 40 -45.10 -11.58 -19.68
N SER A 41 -44.15 -11.55 -20.64
CA SER A 41 -44.43 -11.72 -22.07
C SER A 41 -43.15 -11.74 -22.95
N LEU A 42 -43.20 -12.61 -23.96
CA LEU A 42 -42.70 -12.47 -25.35
C LEU A 42 -41.20 -12.65 -25.67
N SER A 43 -40.95 -13.86 -26.20
CA SER A 43 -39.92 -14.21 -27.17
C SER A 43 -39.92 -13.34 -28.42
N ALA A 44 -38.72 -13.12 -28.98
CA ALA A 44 -38.49 -13.23 -30.41
C ALA A 44 -37.07 -13.72 -30.67
N GLU A 45 -36.99 -14.62 -31.63
CA GLU A 45 -35.92 -15.55 -31.93
C GLU A 45 -35.06 -15.03 -33.10
N GLN A 46 -33.88 -15.65 -33.25
CA GLN A 46 -33.23 -16.04 -34.51
C GLN A 46 -32.17 -15.15 -35.19
N ALA A 47 -30.96 -15.75 -35.22
CA ALA A 47 -30.13 -16.08 -36.39
C ALA A 47 -29.17 -15.05 -37.04
N SER A 48 -27.87 -15.38 -36.88
CA SER A 48 -26.74 -15.30 -37.84
C SER A 48 -27.10 -15.77 -39.27
N PRO A 49 -26.29 -15.56 -40.35
CA PRO A 49 -24.80 -15.61 -40.37
C PRO A 49 -24.08 -14.70 -41.41
N GLY A 50 -22.73 -14.75 -41.41
CA GLY A 50 -21.93 -14.55 -42.65
C GLY A 50 -20.60 -13.81 -42.50
N GLY A 51 -19.47 -14.54 -42.60
CA GLY A 51 -18.16 -13.97 -43.03
C GLY A 51 -18.13 -13.71 -44.56
N PRO A 52 -16.99 -13.42 -45.22
CA PRO A 52 -15.63 -13.92 -44.89
C PRO A 52 -14.42 -12.96 -45.10
N ALA A 53 -13.29 -13.37 -44.49
CA ALA A 53 -11.89 -13.45 -44.92
C ALA A 53 -11.15 -12.42 -45.82
N SER A 54 -9.83 -12.37 -45.55
CA SER A 54 -8.66 -11.96 -46.35
C SER A 54 -8.28 -10.46 -46.27
N VAL A 55 -7.00 -10.01 -46.22
CA VAL A 55 -5.71 -10.56 -46.66
C VAL A 55 -4.55 -9.86 -45.91
N ALA A 56 -3.40 -10.53 -45.83
CA ALA A 56 -2.10 -9.98 -45.42
C ALA A 56 -1.42 -9.15 -46.53
N ALA A 57 -0.52 -8.22 -46.17
CA ALA A 57 0.83 -8.11 -46.73
C ALA A 57 1.59 -6.86 -46.24
N SER A 58 2.86 -7.09 -45.93
CA SER A 58 3.96 -6.16 -45.64
C SER A 58 4.35 -5.30 -46.85
N ALA A 59 4.96 -4.12 -46.61
CA ALA A 59 6.21 -3.67 -47.26
C ALA A 59 6.59 -2.23 -46.85
N THR A 60 7.81 -2.07 -46.33
CA THR A 60 8.69 -0.88 -46.49
C THR A 60 9.31 -0.92 -47.90
N PRO A 61 9.82 0.20 -48.48
CA PRO A 61 11.22 0.57 -48.24
C PRO A 61 11.62 2.08 -48.36
N ALA A 62 12.68 2.40 -47.61
CA ALA A 62 13.94 3.13 -47.94
C ALA A 62 14.00 4.55 -48.56
N GLY A 63 14.98 5.31 -48.06
CA GLY A 63 15.70 6.42 -48.73
C GLY A 63 15.91 7.65 -47.82
N ASP A 64 16.99 7.71 -47.02
CA ASP A 64 18.22 8.51 -47.23
C ASP A 64 18.03 10.05 -47.17
N ALA A 65 18.89 10.91 -46.61
CA ALA A 65 20.10 10.85 -45.81
C ALA A 65 20.44 12.31 -45.42
N SER A 66 21.05 12.56 -44.26
CA SER A 66 22.27 13.38 -44.11
C SER A 66 22.51 13.92 -42.70
N ALA A 67 23.77 13.72 -42.29
CA ALA A 67 24.45 14.06 -41.04
C ALA A 67 24.77 15.57 -40.92
N SER A 68 24.73 16.18 -39.73
CA SER A 68 25.82 16.40 -38.75
C SER A 68 26.54 17.75 -38.89
N ALA A 69 26.61 18.50 -37.78
CA ALA A 69 27.85 19.00 -37.19
C ALA A 69 27.59 19.95 -36.00
N ALA A 70 28.23 19.65 -34.86
CA ALA A 70 28.57 20.62 -33.81
C ALA A 70 29.94 21.26 -34.12
N PRO A 71 30.33 22.31 -33.36
CA PRO A 71 31.67 22.27 -32.75
C PRO A 71 31.73 22.75 -31.28
N SER A 72 32.89 22.45 -30.68
CA SER A 72 33.26 22.50 -29.26
C SER A 72 33.76 23.83 -28.67
N SER A 73 33.68 23.90 -27.33
CA SER A 73 34.63 24.39 -26.29
C SER A 73 35.27 25.80 -26.35
N SER A 74 35.19 26.54 -25.24
CA SER A 74 36.35 26.85 -24.37
C SER A 74 36.02 27.62 -23.06
N MET A 75 36.55 27.09 -21.96
CA MET A 75 37.17 27.68 -20.74
C MET A 75 36.92 29.15 -20.32
N GLY A 76 36.72 29.34 -19.01
CA GLY A 76 37.03 30.58 -18.29
C GLY A 76 36.65 30.57 -16.81
N GLN A 77 37.60 30.18 -15.94
CA GLN A 77 37.61 30.46 -14.49
C GLN A 77 38.48 31.71 -14.26
N PRO A 78 38.29 32.46 -13.16
CA PRO A 78 39.39 32.53 -12.19
C PRO A 78 38.97 32.51 -10.70
N THR A 79 39.98 32.21 -9.90
CA THR A 79 40.14 32.01 -8.45
C THR A 79 40.02 33.28 -7.60
N THR A 80 39.61 33.22 -6.31
CA THR A 80 40.38 33.40 -5.03
C THR A 80 39.43 34.10 -4.03
N ALA A 81 39.46 34.04 -2.70
CA ALA A 81 40.22 33.37 -1.63
C ALA A 81 39.40 33.48 -0.31
N ALA A 82 39.64 32.58 0.65
CA ALA A 82 39.28 32.73 2.06
C ALA A 82 40.24 33.71 2.78
N PRO A 83 39.92 34.20 4.00
CA PRO A 83 40.41 33.48 5.19
C PRO A 83 39.53 33.52 6.46
N SER A 84 39.66 32.44 7.23
CA SER A 84 39.88 32.27 8.69
C SER A 84 39.34 33.27 9.74
N GLY A 85 38.76 32.71 10.81
CA GLY A 85 38.70 33.33 12.14
C GLY A 85 37.87 32.57 13.18
N GLU A 86 38.48 31.64 13.92
CA GLU A 86 38.13 31.32 15.32
C GLU A 86 38.83 32.33 16.26
N PRO A 87 38.32 32.59 17.49
CA PRO A 87 38.83 31.84 18.66
C PRO A 87 37.83 31.59 19.81
N SER A 88 37.93 30.38 20.39
CA SER A 88 38.22 30.04 21.80
C SER A 88 37.27 30.37 22.98
N ALA A 89 37.06 29.30 23.78
CA ALA A 89 37.12 29.20 25.25
C ALA A 89 35.88 29.44 26.15
N SER A 90 35.47 28.35 26.82
CA SER A 90 34.70 28.30 28.10
C SER A 90 35.52 28.84 29.29
N PRO A 91 34.93 29.07 30.49
CA PRO A 91 34.90 27.97 31.48
C PRO A 91 33.75 27.96 32.53
N SER A 92 33.43 26.73 32.96
CA SER A 92 33.30 26.21 34.34
C SER A 92 32.21 26.66 35.35
N GLY A 93 31.62 25.63 35.98
CA GLY A 93 31.17 25.58 37.38
C GLY A 93 29.72 25.07 37.53
N THR A 94 29.34 24.11 38.37
CA THR A 94 30.06 23.36 39.42
C THR A 94 29.17 22.19 39.89
N THR A 95 29.79 21.03 40.12
CA THR A 95 29.56 20.02 41.18
C THR A 95 28.22 19.31 41.41
N ALA A 96 28.37 17.98 41.47
CA ALA A 96 27.41 16.93 41.78
C ALA A 96 27.31 16.58 43.28
N SER A 97 26.25 15.85 43.68
CA SER A 97 26.31 14.67 44.57
C SER A 97 24.95 13.92 44.68
N PRO A 98 24.93 12.64 45.09
CA PRO A 98 24.12 11.57 44.46
C PRO A 98 23.08 10.89 45.39
N SER A 99 22.60 9.71 44.96
CA SER A 99 21.69 8.69 45.58
C SER A 99 20.26 8.72 45.01
N ASP A 100 19.60 7.63 44.59
CA ASP A 100 19.81 6.19 44.78
C ASP A 100 19.20 5.39 43.60
N ALA A 101 19.68 4.16 43.44
CA ALA A 101 19.22 3.19 42.45
C ALA A 101 17.82 2.63 42.76
N ALA A 102 16.92 2.67 41.77
CA ALA A 102 15.80 1.74 41.64
C ALA A 102 15.32 1.67 40.18
N THR A 103 15.40 0.47 39.60
CA THR A 103 14.69 -0.10 38.44
C THR A 103 14.01 0.88 37.47
N ALA A 104 14.68 1.17 36.33
CA ALA A 104 14.08 1.90 35.22
C ALA A 104 13.28 0.98 34.30
N SER A 105 11.95 1.12 34.30
CA SER A 105 11.10 0.77 33.15
C SER A 105 11.50 1.61 31.94
N PRO A 106 11.39 1.12 30.70
CA PRO A 106 11.83 1.86 29.52
C PRO A 106 10.99 3.14 29.37
N SER A 107 11.69 4.27 29.44
CA SER A 107 11.16 5.62 29.30
C SER A 107 10.53 5.82 27.93
N GLN A 108 9.25 6.21 27.91
CA GLN A 108 8.61 6.75 26.72
C GLN A 108 9.29 8.05 26.28
N PRO A 109 9.45 8.30 24.97
CA PRO A 109 9.63 9.66 24.47
C PRO A 109 8.26 10.34 24.43
N SER A 110 8.08 11.30 25.33
CA SER A 110 6.96 12.24 25.31
C SER A 110 7.25 13.41 24.37
N GLY A 111 6.35 13.71 23.44
CA GLY A 111 6.11 15.08 22.95
C GLY A 111 6.24 15.34 21.45
N GLY A 112 5.41 14.70 20.63
CA GLY A 112 5.02 15.14 19.28
C GLY A 112 3.49 15.10 19.18
N SER A 113 2.86 16.01 18.44
CA SER A 113 1.44 16.37 18.55
C SER A 113 0.42 15.28 18.17
N GLY A 114 0.09 14.39 19.12
CA GLY A 114 -1.06 13.48 19.08
C GLY A 114 -2.05 13.77 20.21
N ARG A 115 -2.51 15.03 20.35
CA ARG A 115 -3.47 15.42 21.41
C ARG A 115 -4.83 14.74 21.17
N GLY A 116 -5.00 13.58 21.81
CA GLY A 116 -6.28 12.92 22.06
C GLY A 116 -6.12 11.45 22.45
N ARG A 117 -5.54 11.11 23.62
CA ARG A 117 -5.57 9.72 24.14
C ARG A 117 -5.94 9.64 25.62
N SER A 118 -7.24 9.45 25.85
CA SER A 118 -7.93 8.48 26.74
C SER A 118 -9.43 8.83 26.66
N ASP A 119 -10.35 7.88 26.42
CA ASP A 119 -10.95 7.10 27.51
C ASP A 119 -10.52 5.63 27.46
N ALA A 120 -9.46 5.32 28.22
CA ALA A 120 -8.83 4.02 28.44
C ALA A 120 -8.80 3.07 27.21
N GLU A 121 -7.79 3.23 26.35
CA GLU A 121 -7.34 2.19 25.39
C GLU A 121 -8.36 1.75 24.31
N ILE A 122 -9.31 2.61 23.89
CA ILE A 122 -10.20 2.34 22.73
C ILE A 122 -11.11 1.10 22.92
N ASN A 123 -11.63 0.85 24.13
CA ASN A 123 -12.41 -0.34 24.52
C ASN A 123 -11.57 -1.59 24.84
N GLY A 124 -10.56 -1.41 25.71
CA GLY A 124 -9.71 -2.50 26.23
C GLY A 124 -8.52 -2.89 25.35
N TRP A 125 -8.19 -2.09 24.35
CA TRP A 125 -7.08 -2.30 23.42
C TRP A 125 -5.80 -1.55 23.82
N ASN A 126 -4.80 -2.29 24.28
CA ASN A 126 -3.50 -1.77 24.66
C ASN A 126 -2.61 -1.58 23.44
N VAL A 127 -2.03 -0.38 23.26
CA VAL A 127 -1.06 -0.15 22.18
C VAL A 127 0.25 -0.87 22.51
N ASP A 128 0.70 -1.74 21.60
CA ASP A 128 1.99 -2.43 21.68
C ASP A 128 2.93 -2.04 20.53
N TYR A 129 2.42 -1.34 19.52
CA TYR A 129 3.23 -0.71 18.48
C TYR A 129 2.60 0.57 17.94
N PHE A 130 3.45 1.55 17.65
CA PHE A 130 3.07 2.83 17.06
C PHE A 130 4.23 3.40 16.25
N GLU A 131 3.97 3.73 14.99
CA GLU A 131 4.86 4.50 14.13
C GLU A 131 4.12 5.78 13.69
N GLY A 132 4.69 6.93 14.01
CA GLY A 132 4.14 8.26 13.71
C GLY A 132 4.93 9.05 12.67
N PHE A 133 5.99 8.47 12.10
CA PHE A 133 6.82 9.06 11.05
C PHE A 133 7.41 10.44 11.44
N ASP A 134 7.80 10.57 12.72
CA ASP A 134 8.47 11.76 13.26
C ASP A 134 9.97 11.86 12.85
N VAL A 135 10.48 10.84 12.16
CA VAL A 135 11.87 10.69 11.68
C VAL A 135 11.90 10.37 10.19
N SER A 136 13.08 10.39 9.54
CA SER A 136 13.17 9.97 8.13
C SER A 136 12.79 8.51 7.96
N PHE A 137 12.39 8.13 6.74
CA PHE A 137 11.98 6.75 6.45
C PHE A 137 13.05 5.73 6.89
N GLU A 138 14.31 6.02 6.61
CA GLU A 138 15.45 5.15 6.91
C GLU A 138 15.66 4.92 8.42
N ASP A 139 15.16 5.82 9.27
CA ASP A 139 15.27 5.73 10.72
C ASP A 139 14.07 5.01 11.37
N THR A 140 12.96 4.80 10.64
CA THR A 140 11.77 4.07 11.13
C THR A 140 11.96 2.55 11.23
N LYS A 141 13.01 2.01 10.57
CA LYS A 141 13.22 0.57 10.32
C LYS A 141 12.18 -0.09 9.41
N TRP A 142 11.34 0.69 8.74
CA TRP A 142 10.44 0.16 7.71
C TRP A 142 11.21 -0.20 6.44
N GLY A 143 10.66 -1.15 5.69
CA GLY A 143 11.23 -1.61 4.42
C GLY A 143 10.61 -0.88 3.23
N HIS A 144 11.43 -0.52 2.25
CA HIS A 144 10.93 -0.07 0.94
C HIS A 144 10.58 -1.24 0.03
N TYR A 145 9.57 -1.04 -0.83
CA TYR A 145 9.35 -1.88 -2.00
C TYR A 145 10.15 -1.36 -3.19
N GLY A 146 10.35 -2.19 -4.22
CA GLY A 146 10.98 -1.77 -5.47
C GLY A 146 12.49 -2.00 -5.56
N TRP A 147 13.04 -2.98 -4.84
CA TRP A 147 14.43 -3.41 -5.05
C TRP A 147 14.61 -3.97 -6.47
N GLY A 148 15.41 -3.28 -7.28
CA GLY A 148 15.66 -3.65 -8.69
C GLY A 148 14.56 -3.22 -9.65
N ASP A 149 13.72 -2.26 -9.25
CA ASP A 149 12.63 -1.68 -10.05
C ASP A 149 11.74 -2.73 -10.79
N PRO A 150 11.19 -3.74 -10.08
CA PRO A 150 10.32 -4.75 -10.68
C PRO A 150 8.99 -4.13 -11.14
N ASP A 151 8.29 -4.82 -12.04
CA ASP A 151 6.91 -4.46 -12.40
C ASP A 151 6.03 -4.33 -11.15
N VAL A 152 5.11 -3.35 -11.14
CA VAL A 152 4.17 -3.15 -10.02
C VAL A 152 3.27 -4.39 -9.78
N GLY A 153 2.97 -5.13 -10.84
CA GLY A 153 2.07 -6.29 -10.77
C GLY A 153 0.61 -5.88 -10.57
N HIS A 154 -0.23 -6.83 -10.16
CA HIS A 154 -1.63 -6.59 -9.75
C HIS A 154 -2.53 -5.86 -10.79
N GLY A 155 -2.14 -5.85 -12.06
CA GLY A 155 -2.85 -5.14 -13.13
C GLY A 155 -2.49 -3.65 -13.24
N ALA A 156 -1.54 -3.17 -12.44
CA ALA A 156 -0.92 -1.87 -12.62
C ALA A 156 0.25 -1.94 -13.62
N MET A 157 0.54 -0.81 -14.24
CA MET A 157 1.67 -0.62 -15.16
C MET A 157 2.83 0.12 -14.49
N GLY A 158 4.00 0.03 -15.10
CA GLY A 158 5.21 0.68 -14.61
C GLY A 158 5.97 -0.19 -13.60
N VAL A 159 6.83 0.46 -12.82
CA VAL A 159 7.74 -0.22 -11.88
C VAL A 159 7.53 0.22 -10.43
N MET A 160 7.77 -0.68 -9.48
CA MET A 160 7.95 -0.27 -8.08
C MET A 160 9.27 0.48 -7.94
N SER A 161 9.31 1.55 -7.15
CA SER A 161 10.54 2.29 -6.89
C SER A 161 10.65 2.75 -5.44
N GLN A 162 11.81 2.53 -4.83
CA GLN A 162 12.07 2.92 -3.44
C GLN A 162 11.93 4.44 -3.23
N LYS A 163 12.24 5.24 -4.27
CA LYS A 163 12.16 6.70 -4.24
C LYS A 163 10.73 7.22 -4.04
N ASN A 164 9.73 6.38 -4.25
CA ASN A 164 8.32 6.72 -4.13
C ASN A 164 7.73 6.39 -2.76
N SER A 165 8.56 6.00 -1.79
CA SER A 165 8.19 5.89 -0.38
C SER A 165 9.15 6.73 0.45
N PHE A 166 8.67 7.74 1.14
CA PHE A 166 9.52 8.64 1.93
C PHE A 166 8.70 9.30 3.04
N VAL A 167 9.37 9.84 4.06
CA VAL A 167 8.71 10.65 5.07
C VAL A 167 8.85 12.13 4.72
N GLU A 168 7.74 12.85 4.71
CA GLU A 168 7.69 14.30 4.49
C GLU A 168 6.66 14.93 5.42
N ASN A 169 7.05 16.00 6.12
CA ASN A 169 6.17 16.76 7.03
C ASN A 169 5.48 15.91 8.12
N GLY A 170 6.16 14.88 8.64
CA GLY A 170 5.63 13.99 9.67
C GLY A 170 4.67 12.92 9.15
N HIS A 171 4.63 12.68 7.83
CA HIS A 171 3.79 11.65 7.24
C HIS A 171 4.63 10.73 6.34
N LEU A 172 4.31 9.44 6.35
CA LEU A 172 4.74 8.55 5.27
C LEU A 172 3.98 8.89 3.99
N VAL A 173 4.71 9.19 2.93
CA VAL A 173 4.20 9.42 1.58
C VAL A 173 4.44 8.18 0.75
N ILE A 174 3.38 7.66 0.14
CA ILE A 174 3.41 6.59 -0.84
C ILE A 174 2.94 7.16 -2.18
N ARG A 175 3.86 7.31 -3.12
CA ARG A 175 3.68 8.03 -4.39
C ARG A 175 3.47 7.10 -5.56
N THR A 176 2.46 7.38 -6.39
CA THR A 176 2.45 6.98 -7.80
C THR A 176 2.82 8.18 -8.65
N GLN A 177 3.80 8.06 -9.52
CA GLN A 177 4.24 9.16 -10.39
C GLN A 177 4.49 8.72 -11.83
N TYR A 178 4.21 9.61 -12.77
CA TYR A 178 4.58 9.50 -14.17
C TYR A 178 5.69 10.47 -14.50
N GLN A 179 6.84 9.94 -14.91
CA GLN A 179 8.00 10.73 -15.28
C GLN A 179 8.71 10.08 -16.46
N ASP A 180 9.21 10.89 -17.39
CA ASP A 180 10.01 10.44 -18.54
C ASP A 180 9.37 9.31 -19.36
N GLY A 181 8.03 9.32 -19.47
CA GLY A 181 7.27 8.35 -20.25
C GLY A 181 6.88 7.08 -19.49
N GLN A 182 7.19 6.96 -18.19
CA GLN A 182 6.98 5.74 -17.40
C GLN A 182 6.29 6.04 -16.06
N TRP A 183 5.39 5.14 -15.66
CA TRP A 183 4.85 5.12 -14.30
C TRP A 183 5.82 4.44 -13.34
N SER A 184 5.93 4.98 -12.13
CA SER A 184 6.57 4.32 -11.00
C SER A 184 5.70 4.45 -9.75
N ALA A 185 5.76 3.46 -8.87
CA ALA A 185 4.91 3.37 -7.69
C ALA A 185 5.71 3.10 -6.41
N GLY A 186 5.23 3.63 -5.30
CA GLY A 186 5.76 3.41 -3.97
C GLY A 186 5.12 2.20 -3.29
N GLY A 187 5.83 1.68 -2.32
CA GLY A 187 5.32 0.72 -1.36
C GLY A 187 6.23 0.63 -0.15
N ALA A 188 5.67 0.28 0.99
CA ALA A 188 6.41 0.17 2.24
C ALA A 188 5.81 -0.93 3.12
N SER A 189 6.62 -1.46 4.02
CA SER A 189 6.16 -2.42 5.02
C SER A 189 6.78 -2.23 6.39
N SER A 190 6.03 -2.68 7.40
CA SER A 190 6.53 -2.80 8.76
C SER A 190 7.31 -4.10 9.00
N ALA A 191 7.61 -4.92 7.98
CA ALA A 191 8.13 -6.29 8.15
C ALA A 191 9.36 -6.40 9.08
N ASP A 192 10.29 -5.46 8.95
CA ASP A 192 11.51 -5.38 9.77
C ASP A 192 11.31 -4.64 11.11
N ALA A 193 10.24 -3.86 11.23
CA ALA A 193 9.93 -3.05 12.41
C ALA A 193 8.98 -3.77 13.38
N PHE A 194 7.89 -4.35 12.86
CA PHE A 194 6.82 -4.94 13.64
C PHE A 194 5.94 -5.90 12.84
N ALA A 195 5.60 -7.02 13.50
CA ALA A 195 4.58 -7.97 13.07
C ALA A 195 3.85 -8.46 14.33
N ALA A 196 2.59 -8.86 14.19
CA ALA A 196 1.79 -9.40 15.29
C ALA A 196 0.91 -10.54 14.82
N SER A 197 0.65 -11.49 15.72
CA SER A 197 -0.42 -12.47 15.50
C SER A 197 -1.68 -11.89 16.12
N ARG A 198 -2.75 -11.79 15.31
CA ARG A 198 -4.04 -11.22 15.73
C ARG A 198 -3.91 -9.77 16.22
N GLY A 199 -4.99 -9.23 16.77
CA GLY A 199 -5.03 -7.88 17.33
C GLY A 199 -5.67 -6.86 16.40
N ARG A 200 -5.57 -5.59 16.77
CA ARG A 200 -6.14 -4.47 16.02
C ARG A 200 -5.03 -3.69 15.33
N TRP A 201 -5.14 -3.53 14.01
CA TRP A 201 -4.33 -2.62 13.22
C TRP A 201 -5.13 -1.37 12.88
N GLU A 202 -4.47 -0.21 12.90
CA GLU A 202 -5.06 1.07 12.52
C GLU A 202 -4.06 1.92 11.74
N VAL A 203 -4.51 2.46 10.61
CA VAL A 203 -3.76 3.35 9.73
C VAL A 203 -4.54 4.63 9.56
N ARG A 204 -3.98 5.76 10.00
CA ARG A 204 -4.57 7.07 9.74
C ARG A 204 -4.02 7.62 8.44
N ALA A 205 -4.86 7.74 7.43
CA ALA A 205 -4.45 8.13 6.09
C ALA A 205 -5.44 9.10 5.43
N LYS A 206 -4.96 9.77 4.39
CA LYS A 206 -5.79 10.45 3.39
C LYS A 206 -5.28 10.12 2.01
N PHE A 207 -6.18 10.07 1.04
CA PHE A 207 -5.89 9.69 -0.32
C PHE A 207 -5.88 10.89 -1.26
N PRO A 208 -5.09 10.83 -2.35
CA PRO A 208 -5.16 11.81 -3.42
C PRO A 208 -6.45 11.63 -4.21
N ARG A 209 -6.78 12.58 -5.09
CA ARG A 209 -7.81 12.39 -6.11
C ARG A 209 -7.15 12.02 -7.43
N GLY A 210 -7.55 10.90 -8.01
CA GLY A 210 -7.00 10.41 -9.27
C GLY A 210 -7.74 9.18 -9.78
N LYS A 211 -8.28 9.28 -11.00
CA LYS A 211 -8.86 8.14 -11.70
C LYS A 211 -7.79 7.09 -11.97
N GLY A 212 -8.10 5.82 -11.70
CA GLY A 212 -7.26 4.70 -12.08
C GLY A 212 -5.98 4.53 -11.25
N ILE A 213 -5.84 5.25 -10.14
CA ILE A 213 -4.76 4.99 -9.18
C ILE A 213 -5.28 4.02 -8.12
N GLY A 214 -4.68 2.84 -8.09
CA GLY A 214 -4.97 1.79 -7.11
C GLY A 214 -4.20 1.99 -5.81
N TYR A 215 -4.74 1.40 -4.74
CA TYR A 215 -4.07 1.28 -3.45
C TYR A 215 -4.47 0.00 -2.74
N ALA A 216 -3.61 -0.47 -1.84
CA ALA A 216 -3.91 -1.53 -0.89
C ALA A 216 -3.19 -1.27 0.44
N PHE A 217 -3.93 -1.40 1.53
CA PHE A 217 -3.46 -1.53 2.90
C PHE A 217 -3.73 -2.96 3.34
N LEU A 218 -2.67 -3.72 3.57
CA LEU A 218 -2.74 -5.16 3.74
C LEU A 218 -1.95 -5.64 4.96
N LEU A 219 -2.30 -6.82 5.44
CA LEU A 219 -1.49 -7.63 6.34
C LEU A 219 -0.95 -8.83 5.58
N TRP A 220 0.37 -9.00 5.58
CA TRP A 220 1.07 -10.10 4.93
C TRP A 220 1.75 -11.01 5.95
N PRO A 221 1.75 -12.34 5.76
CA PRO A 221 2.29 -13.26 6.74
C PRO A 221 3.82 -13.17 6.80
N GLN A 222 4.34 -13.08 8.03
CA GLN A 222 5.78 -12.94 8.30
C GLN A 222 6.63 -14.13 7.81
N ASP A 223 6.01 -15.29 7.57
CA ASP A 223 6.69 -16.46 6.99
C ASP A 223 6.77 -16.42 5.45
N GLU A 224 6.28 -15.34 4.84
CA GLU A 224 6.28 -15.09 3.39
C GLU A 224 5.55 -16.16 2.58
N ARG A 225 4.60 -16.87 3.21
CA ARG A 225 3.80 -17.93 2.58
C ARG A 225 2.34 -17.50 2.49
N TRP A 226 1.94 -17.18 1.27
CA TRP A 226 0.57 -16.91 0.89
C TRP A 226 -0.17 -18.18 0.45
N PRO A 227 -1.48 -18.32 0.73
CA PRO A 227 -2.27 -17.55 1.70
C PRO A 227 -1.82 -17.82 3.16
N PRO A 228 -2.21 -16.99 4.15
CA PRO A 228 -3.27 -15.98 4.13
C PRO A 228 -2.79 -14.56 3.81
N GLU A 229 -3.72 -13.66 3.50
CA GLU A 229 -3.54 -12.21 3.34
C GLU A 229 -4.82 -11.47 3.74
N ILE A 230 -4.70 -10.31 4.39
CA ILE A 230 -5.84 -9.48 4.79
C ILE A 230 -5.68 -8.08 4.23
N ASP A 231 -6.35 -7.77 3.14
CA ASP A 231 -6.48 -6.42 2.59
C ASP A 231 -7.61 -5.71 3.33
N PHE A 232 -7.31 -4.79 4.25
CA PHE A 232 -8.36 -4.14 5.06
C PHE A 232 -8.82 -2.80 4.52
N ALA A 233 -8.08 -2.24 3.56
CA ALA A 233 -8.55 -1.15 2.72
C ALA A 233 -7.84 -1.22 1.36
N GLU A 234 -8.59 -1.57 0.33
CA GLU A 234 -8.11 -1.57 -1.06
C GLU A 234 -9.15 -0.90 -1.96
N GLY A 235 -8.72 -0.40 -3.10
CA GLY A 235 -9.64 0.20 -4.07
C GLY A 235 -8.96 1.16 -5.03
N ARG A 236 -9.69 2.21 -5.41
CA ARG A 236 -9.20 3.30 -6.27
C ARG A 236 -9.36 4.62 -5.55
N VAL A 237 -8.38 5.49 -5.69
CA VAL A 237 -8.38 6.78 -4.98
C VAL A 237 -9.41 7.78 -5.54
N ASN A 238 -10.02 7.48 -6.70
CA ASN A 238 -11.19 8.20 -7.20
C ASN A 238 -12.46 7.93 -6.35
N GLY A 239 -12.48 6.81 -5.61
CA GLY A 239 -13.53 6.45 -4.68
C GLY A 239 -14.91 6.19 -5.31
N PRO A 240 -15.97 6.13 -4.48
CA PRO A 240 -15.91 6.09 -3.02
C PRO A 240 -15.62 4.68 -2.46
N GLN A 241 -15.70 3.65 -3.30
CA GLN A 241 -15.65 2.27 -2.83
C GLN A 241 -14.30 1.90 -2.22
N VAL A 242 -14.37 1.30 -1.02
CA VAL A 242 -13.27 0.65 -0.32
C VAL A 242 -13.69 -0.79 -0.08
N SER A 243 -12.80 -1.74 -0.38
CA SER A 243 -13.00 -3.15 -0.03
C SER A 243 -12.08 -3.62 1.08
N GLY A 244 -12.58 -4.63 1.80
CA GLY A 244 -11.86 -5.41 2.76
C GLY A 244 -11.97 -6.87 2.34
N THR A 245 -10.83 -7.51 2.11
CA THR A 245 -10.72 -8.85 1.54
C THR A 245 -9.85 -9.72 2.45
N TYR A 246 -10.31 -10.94 2.70
CA TYR A 246 -9.48 -11.98 3.32
C TYR A 246 -9.23 -13.07 2.29
N HIS A 247 -7.96 -13.44 2.11
CA HIS A 247 -7.51 -14.56 1.29
C HIS A 247 -7.09 -15.74 2.19
N TRP A 248 -7.60 -16.94 1.90
CA TRP A 248 -7.29 -18.16 2.66
C TRP A 248 -7.29 -19.40 1.75
N GLY A 249 -7.13 -20.59 2.35
CA GLY A 249 -7.01 -21.85 1.62
C GLY A 249 -5.60 -22.07 1.07
N ASP A 250 -5.52 -22.78 -0.06
CA ASP A 250 -4.24 -23.13 -0.70
C ASP A 250 -3.79 -22.06 -1.69
N SER A 251 -2.48 -22.07 -2.01
CA SER A 251 -1.89 -21.16 -3.01
C SER A 251 -2.19 -21.53 -4.46
N THR A 252 -2.94 -22.62 -4.70
CA THR A 252 -3.33 -23.03 -6.06
C THR A 252 -4.63 -22.31 -6.47
N GLU A 253 -4.85 -22.17 -7.77
CA GLU A 253 -6.06 -21.51 -8.27
C GLU A 253 -7.35 -22.21 -7.81
N GLU A 254 -7.35 -23.54 -7.72
CA GLU A 254 -8.51 -24.31 -7.27
C GLU A 254 -8.71 -24.33 -5.75
N GLY A 255 -7.63 -24.15 -4.99
CA GLY A 255 -7.66 -24.23 -3.53
C GLY A 255 -7.72 -22.86 -2.84
N HIS A 256 -7.40 -21.79 -3.57
CA HIS A 256 -7.52 -20.40 -3.12
C HIS A 256 -8.99 -20.05 -2.86
N LYS A 257 -9.21 -19.33 -1.76
CA LYS A 257 -10.50 -18.82 -1.34
C LYS A 257 -10.36 -17.37 -0.94
N GLN A 258 -11.44 -16.61 -1.14
CA GLN A 258 -11.51 -15.24 -0.69
C GLN A 258 -12.93 -14.83 -0.29
N GLY A 259 -12.99 -13.80 0.55
CA GLY A 259 -14.22 -13.22 1.04
C GLY A 259 -14.04 -11.72 1.08
N GLN A 260 -14.97 -10.99 0.48
CA GLN A 260 -14.90 -9.54 0.36
C GLN A 260 -16.10 -8.88 1.04
N ARG A 261 -15.86 -7.72 1.63
CA ARG A 261 -16.86 -6.76 2.08
C ARG A 261 -16.52 -5.40 1.45
N VAL A 262 -17.55 -4.59 1.19
CA VAL A 262 -17.37 -3.27 0.58
C VAL A 262 -18.17 -2.22 1.34
N PHE A 263 -17.63 -1.01 1.41
CA PHE A 263 -18.36 0.18 1.82
C PHE A 263 -17.92 1.37 0.99
N ASP A 264 -18.68 2.47 1.04
CA ASP A 264 -18.36 3.71 0.34
C ASP A 264 -17.80 4.74 1.34
N ASN A 265 -16.56 5.20 1.12
CA ASN A 265 -16.01 6.42 1.72
C ASN A 265 -16.16 7.60 0.74
N PRO A 266 -17.15 8.51 0.95
CA PRO A 266 -17.36 9.65 0.07
C PRO A 266 -16.30 10.77 0.23
N ASP A 267 -15.49 10.76 1.29
CA ASP A 267 -14.45 11.76 1.57
C ASP A 267 -13.06 11.12 1.72
N MET A 268 -12.58 10.46 0.67
CA MET A 268 -11.22 9.88 0.69
C MET A 268 -10.08 10.91 0.86
N GLY A 269 -10.35 12.19 0.58
CA GLY A 269 -9.37 13.27 0.72
C GLY A 269 -9.19 13.77 2.15
N GLY A 270 -10.13 13.44 3.04
CA GLY A 270 -10.06 13.68 4.47
C GLY A 270 -9.13 12.70 5.18
N TRP A 271 -8.70 13.07 6.40
CA TRP A 271 -7.97 12.15 7.27
C TRP A 271 -8.96 11.20 7.95
N HIS A 272 -8.80 9.91 7.69
CA HIS A 272 -9.62 8.85 8.27
C HIS A 272 -8.75 7.74 8.86
N THR A 273 -9.31 6.95 9.78
CA THR A 273 -8.65 5.72 10.23
C THR A 273 -9.23 4.51 9.52
N TYR A 274 -8.35 3.75 8.87
CA TYR A 274 -8.65 2.48 8.23
C TYR A 274 -8.05 1.38 9.11
N GLY A 275 -8.83 0.37 9.48
CA GLY A 275 -8.34 -0.63 10.42
C GLY A 275 -8.95 -1.99 10.23
N VAL A 276 -8.35 -2.95 10.94
CA VAL A 276 -8.81 -4.33 11.00
C VAL A 276 -8.55 -4.91 12.37
N ILE A 277 -9.51 -5.66 12.88
CA ILE A 277 -9.42 -6.44 14.10
C ILE A 277 -9.42 -7.91 13.69
N VAL A 278 -8.35 -8.63 14.02
CA VAL A 278 -8.17 -10.06 13.74
C VAL A 278 -8.24 -10.81 15.06
N GLU A 279 -9.25 -11.66 15.20
CA GLU A 279 -9.54 -12.47 16.39
C GLU A 279 -9.74 -13.94 15.96
N ASP A 280 -9.77 -14.86 16.91
CA ASP A 280 -9.88 -16.32 16.67
C ASP A 280 -11.09 -16.71 15.81
N GLU A 281 -12.22 -16.04 16.03
CA GLU A 281 -13.48 -16.34 15.37
C GLU A 281 -13.84 -15.35 14.24
N TYR A 282 -13.11 -14.25 14.06
CA TYR A 282 -13.46 -13.25 13.03
C TYR A 282 -12.34 -12.30 12.62
N ILE A 283 -12.54 -11.69 11.45
CA ILE A 283 -11.88 -10.48 10.97
C ILE A 283 -12.96 -9.39 10.86
N ALA A 284 -12.77 -8.26 11.54
CA ALA A 284 -13.67 -7.11 11.46
C ALA A 284 -12.93 -5.91 10.90
N PHE A 285 -13.44 -5.34 9.82
CA PHE A 285 -12.90 -4.15 9.18
C PHE A 285 -13.52 -2.90 9.79
N THR A 286 -12.69 -1.90 10.06
CA THR A 286 -13.10 -0.66 10.74
C THR A 286 -12.75 0.58 9.94
N PHE A 287 -13.60 1.59 10.04
CA PHE A 287 -13.42 2.92 9.46
C PHE A 287 -13.81 3.96 10.51
N ASP A 288 -12.91 4.90 10.80
CA ASP A 288 -13.05 5.87 11.90
C ASP A 288 -13.42 5.21 13.25
N GLY A 289 -12.81 4.05 13.49
CA GLY A 289 -13.00 3.24 14.70
C GLY A 289 -14.32 2.45 14.76
N GLN A 290 -15.20 2.57 13.76
CA GLN A 290 -16.47 1.83 13.68
C GLN A 290 -16.33 0.63 12.74
N GLU A 291 -16.87 -0.52 13.13
CA GLU A 291 -16.96 -1.69 12.26
C GLU A 291 -17.95 -1.43 11.12
N TRP A 292 -17.53 -1.70 9.89
CA TRP A 292 -18.38 -1.61 8.69
C TRP A 292 -18.55 -2.95 7.97
N GLY A 293 -17.68 -3.92 8.24
CA GLY A 293 -17.72 -5.23 7.61
C GLY A 293 -17.03 -6.29 8.44
N ARG A 294 -17.46 -7.55 8.28
CA ARG A 294 -16.94 -8.69 9.02
C ARG A 294 -16.91 -9.96 8.18
N ILE A 295 -15.87 -10.76 8.40
CA ILE A 295 -15.71 -12.13 7.92
C ILE A 295 -15.52 -13.02 9.15
N THR A 296 -16.36 -14.03 9.29
CA THR A 296 -16.37 -14.94 10.44
C THR A 296 -15.70 -16.27 10.10
N ARG A 297 -15.32 -17.03 11.12
CA ARG A 297 -14.89 -18.42 10.98
C ARG A 297 -15.89 -19.26 10.17
N ASP A 298 -17.18 -19.04 10.36
CA ASP A 298 -18.25 -19.73 9.63
C ASP A 298 -18.26 -19.35 8.14
N ASP A 299 -18.01 -18.08 7.80
CA ASP A 299 -17.85 -17.65 6.39
C ASP A 299 -16.65 -18.34 5.72
N VAL A 300 -15.59 -18.58 6.49
CA VAL A 300 -14.30 -19.11 6.02
C VAL A 300 -14.34 -20.66 5.93
N GLY A 301 -15.06 -21.32 6.83
CA GLY A 301 -15.15 -22.79 6.94
C GLY A 301 -13.96 -23.44 7.65
N GLU A 302 -13.00 -22.64 8.13
CA GLU A 302 -11.81 -23.03 8.89
C GLU A 302 -11.41 -21.89 9.84
N GLY A 303 -10.36 -22.08 10.64
CA GLY A 303 -9.93 -21.07 11.61
C GLY A 303 -9.43 -19.78 10.95
N ILE A 304 -9.71 -18.63 11.56
CA ILE A 304 -9.07 -17.37 11.17
C ILE A 304 -7.58 -17.46 11.51
N THR A 305 -6.73 -16.96 10.61
CA THR A 305 -5.28 -17.05 10.74
C THR A 305 -4.77 -16.59 12.11
N ASP A 306 -3.84 -17.36 12.67
CA ASP A 306 -3.02 -17.03 13.84
C ASP A 306 -1.57 -16.73 13.45
N LYS A 307 -1.26 -16.64 12.15
CA LYS A 307 0.08 -16.27 11.69
C LYS A 307 0.42 -14.88 12.19
N ARG A 308 1.70 -14.65 12.46
CA ARG A 308 2.22 -13.29 12.63
C ARG A 308 2.17 -12.61 11.27
N MET A 309 1.60 -11.41 11.20
CA MET A 309 1.47 -10.62 9.99
C MET A 309 2.05 -9.23 10.19
N TRP A 310 2.59 -8.65 9.12
CA TRP A 310 3.11 -7.29 9.10
C TRP A 310 2.25 -6.41 8.18
N PHE A 311 2.23 -5.10 8.43
CA PHE A 311 1.49 -4.15 7.59
C PHE A 311 2.27 -3.82 6.33
N GLY A 312 1.57 -3.85 5.19
CA GLY A 312 2.06 -3.39 3.89
C GLY A 312 1.16 -2.32 3.29
N VAL A 313 1.76 -1.39 2.56
CA VAL A 313 1.06 -0.42 1.73
C VAL A 313 1.62 -0.41 0.31
N GLN A 314 0.73 -0.39 -0.67
CA GLN A 314 1.06 -0.35 -2.11
C GLN A 314 0.17 0.65 -2.85
N THR A 315 0.67 1.20 -3.95
CA THR A 315 -0.10 1.99 -4.91
C THR A 315 0.30 1.61 -6.34
N GLY A 316 -0.45 2.07 -7.35
CA GLY A 316 -0.08 1.88 -8.74
C GLY A 316 -1.04 2.51 -9.74
N ALA A 317 -0.53 2.86 -10.91
CA ALA A 317 -1.35 3.30 -12.05
C ALA A 317 -1.93 2.08 -12.77
N MET A 318 -3.24 1.91 -12.73
CA MET A 318 -3.93 0.74 -13.28
C MET A 318 -3.93 0.75 -14.81
N ASP A 319 -3.51 -0.36 -15.42
CA ASP A 319 -3.28 -0.51 -16.85
C ASP A 319 -4.60 -0.72 -17.62
N PRO A 320 -4.99 0.19 -18.55
CA PRO A 320 -6.17 0.00 -19.40
C PRO A 320 -6.06 -1.21 -20.34
N ASN A 321 -4.85 -1.74 -20.57
CA ASN A 321 -4.61 -2.93 -21.37
C ASN A 321 -4.23 -4.16 -20.52
N GLY A 322 -4.20 -4.00 -19.19
CA GLY A 322 -3.79 -5.05 -18.26
C GLY A 322 -4.92 -6.02 -17.90
N LYS A 323 -4.58 -7.03 -17.11
CA LYS A 323 -5.48 -8.09 -16.63
C LYS A 323 -6.64 -7.61 -15.73
N ALA A 324 -6.61 -6.34 -15.31
CA ALA A 324 -7.60 -5.71 -14.44
C ALA A 324 -8.35 -4.57 -15.15
N ASN A 325 -8.35 -4.54 -16.49
CA ASN A 325 -8.97 -3.48 -17.28
C ASN A 325 -10.50 -3.45 -17.22
N GLN A 326 -11.13 -4.46 -16.63
CA GLN A 326 -12.55 -4.46 -16.31
C GLN A 326 -12.91 -3.51 -15.15
N TYR A 327 -11.92 -2.98 -14.41
CA TYR A 327 -12.11 -1.96 -13.37
C TYR A 327 -11.64 -0.58 -13.85
N GLU A 328 -11.79 0.43 -12.98
CA GLU A 328 -11.26 1.77 -13.26
C GLU A 328 -9.74 1.73 -13.47
N THR A 329 -9.32 2.28 -14.61
CA THR A 329 -7.93 2.38 -15.08
C THR A 329 -7.56 3.81 -15.44
N VAL A 330 -6.26 4.06 -15.66
CA VAL A 330 -5.77 5.34 -16.17
C VAL A 330 -6.12 5.44 -17.65
N ASP A 331 -6.88 6.48 -18.03
CA ASP A 331 -7.31 6.68 -19.41
C ASP A 331 -6.11 6.78 -20.36
N GLY A 332 -6.02 5.85 -21.32
CA GLY A 332 -4.91 5.80 -22.28
C GLY A 332 -3.54 5.46 -21.66
N GLY A 333 -3.48 5.11 -20.37
CA GLY A 333 -2.27 4.71 -19.67
C GLY A 333 -1.30 5.84 -19.34
N VAL A 334 -1.72 7.09 -19.50
CA VAL A 334 -0.89 8.29 -19.26
C VAL A 334 -1.65 9.34 -18.45
N PRO A 335 -0.96 10.30 -17.81
CA PRO A 335 -1.64 11.37 -17.08
C PRO A 335 -2.60 12.17 -17.96
N GLY A 336 -3.67 12.68 -17.34
CA GLY A 336 -4.71 13.46 -18.01
C GLY A 336 -5.56 14.26 -17.02
N PRO A 337 -6.67 14.88 -17.46
CA PRO A 337 -7.49 15.74 -16.61
C PRO A 337 -8.05 15.05 -15.35
N LEU A 338 -8.21 13.72 -15.37
CA LEU A 338 -8.73 12.93 -14.26
C LEU A 338 -7.64 12.18 -13.47
N THR A 339 -6.44 12.05 -14.04
CA THR A 339 -5.32 11.31 -13.44
C THR A 339 -4.09 12.21 -13.44
N PRO A 340 -3.73 12.81 -12.30
CA PRO A 340 -2.56 13.68 -12.23
C PRO A 340 -1.26 12.88 -12.45
N PRO A 341 -0.17 13.55 -12.88
CA PRO A 341 1.12 12.89 -13.05
C PRO A 341 1.78 12.48 -11.72
N VAL A 342 1.30 12.99 -10.59
CA VAL A 342 1.74 12.61 -9.24
C VAL A 342 0.51 12.41 -8.37
N SER A 343 0.48 11.31 -7.63
CA SER A 343 -0.63 10.90 -6.76
C SER A 343 -0.06 10.34 -5.46
N ASP A 344 -0.21 11.10 -4.37
CA ASP A 344 0.42 10.81 -3.08
C ASP A 344 -0.62 10.39 -2.04
N ILE A 345 -0.50 9.16 -1.54
CA ILE A 345 -1.18 8.72 -0.32
C ILE A 345 -0.33 9.21 0.86
N GLN A 346 -0.98 9.85 1.84
CA GLN A 346 -0.30 10.30 3.06
C GLN A 346 -0.81 9.50 4.25
N ILE A 347 0.11 8.95 5.02
CA ILE A 347 -0.15 8.18 6.25
C ILE A 347 0.46 8.95 7.43
N ASP A 348 -0.39 9.33 8.37
CA ASP A 348 -0.02 10.03 9.59
C ASP A 348 0.55 9.06 10.63
N TYR A 349 -0.11 7.91 10.83
CA TYR A 349 0.43 6.87 11.70
C TYR A 349 -0.04 5.48 11.31
N VAL A 350 0.72 4.49 11.77
CA VAL A 350 0.31 3.08 11.84
C VAL A 350 0.46 2.59 13.27
N ALA A 351 -0.58 1.95 13.79
CA ALA A 351 -0.63 1.46 15.15
C ALA A 351 -1.13 0.02 15.19
N HIS A 352 -0.62 -0.74 16.17
CA HIS A 352 -1.15 -2.03 16.55
C HIS A 352 -1.56 -2.01 18.03
N TYR A 353 -2.62 -2.77 18.32
CA TYR A 353 -3.14 -2.90 19.66
C TYR A 353 -3.48 -4.36 19.97
N THR A 354 -3.36 -4.73 21.24
CA THR A 354 -3.70 -6.05 21.79
C THR A 354 -4.73 -5.94 22.90
N ARG A 355 -5.44 -7.02 23.20
CA ARG A 355 -6.26 -7.13 24.41
C ARG A 355 -5.53 -7.98 25.44
N GLY A 356 -5.49 -7.50 26.69
CA GLY A 356 -4.84 -8.16 27.83
C GLY A 356 -5.65 -9.33 28.38
#